data_AF-B0DCZ4-F1
#
_entry.id   AF-B0DCZ4-F1
#
_cell.length_a   1.000
_cell.length_b   1.000
_cell.length_c   1.000
_cell.angle_alpha   90.00
_cell.angle_beta   90.00
_cell.angle_gamma   90.00
#
_symmetry.space_group_name_H-M   'P 1'
#
loop_
_entity.id
_entity.type
_entity.pdbx_description
1 polymer ?
#
loop_
_entity_poly.entity_id
_entity_poly.type
_entity_poly.pdbx_seq_one_letter_code
_entity_poly.pdbx_strand_id
1 'polypeptide(L)'
;MTLALSNPTLISNLIISDIAPTNKPLHPEFVTYISAMQHINSLALGVIRTRADAGRALAEYEPDLSIRQFLLTNLVLPPHSAHMPSVSTGGAYTKPRFTLPLDLLSSSSPHRSSL
;
A
#
# COMPACT_ATOMS: atom_id res chain seq x y z
N MET A 1 -1.79 -20.20 -2.56
CA MET A 1 -0.86 -21.34 -2.77
C MET A 1 0.06 -21.58 -1.58
N THR A 2 0.77 -20.56 -1.08
CA THR A 2 1.66 -20.69 0.11
C THR A 2 0.99 -21.36 1.31
N LEU A 3 -0.24 -20.97 1.65
CA LEU A 3 -0.98 -21.60 2.76
C LEU A 3 -1.20 -23.11 2.55
N ALA A 4 -1.55 -23.52 1.33
CA ALA A 4 -1.75 -24.94 0.99
C ALA A 4 -0.44 -25.74 1.07
N LEU A 5 0.67 -25.14 0.64
CA LEU A 5 1.99 -25.78 0.71
C LEU A 5 2.52 -25.87 2.14
N SER A 6 2.32 -24.83 2.95
CA SER A 6 2.78 -24.79 4.35
C SER A 6 1.89 -25.56 5.30
N ASN A 7 0.59 -25.70 5.00
CA ASN A 7 -0.40 -26.37 5.86
C ASN A 7 -1.35 -27.25 5.01
N PRO A 8 -0.84 -28.34 4.41
CA PRO A 8 -1.62 -29.15 3.46
C PRO A 8 -2.86 -29.81 4.07
N THR A 9 -2.91 -29.97 5.39
CA THR A 9 -4.08 -30.53 6.09
C THR A 9 -5.25 -29.55 6.21
N LEU A 10 -5.03 -28.25 6.03
CA LEU A 10 -6.08 -27.23 6.15
C LEU A 10 -6.88 -27.03 4.86
N ILE A 11 -6.36 -27.50 3.72
CA ILE A 11 -6.95 -27.26 2.41
C ILE A 11 -7.16 -28.59 1.71
N SER A 12 -8.42 -28.98 1.51
CA SER A 12 -8.79 -30.22 0.82
C SER A 12 -8.66 -30.13 -0.70
N ASN A 13 -8.94 -28.97 -1.27
CA ASN A 13 -8.83 -28.70 -2.72
C ASN A 13 -8.45 -27.23 -2.96
N LEU A 14 -7.71 -26.96 -4.04
CA LEU A 14 -7.29 -25.61 -4.43
C LEU A 14 -7.46 -25.43 -5.94
N ILE A 15 -8.21 -24.41 -6.34
CA ILE A 15 -8.31 -23.96 -7.74
C ILE A 15 -7.52 -22.66 -7.87
N ILE A 16 -6.66 -22.57 -8.89
CA ILE A 16 -5.82 -21.41 -9.18
C ILE A 16 -6.31 -20.80 -10.50
N SER A 17 -6.68 -19.52 -10.49
CA SER A 17 -7.03 -18.74 -11.68
C SER A 17 -6.00 -17.62 -11.87
N ASP A 18 -5.38 -17.56 -13.05
CA ASP A 18 -4.48 -16.49 -13.54
C ASP A 18 -3.23 -16.12 -12.73
N ILE A 19 -3.02 -16.70 -11.55
CA ILE A 19 -1.85 -16.44 -10.71
C ILE A 19 -1.05 -17.74 -10.57
N ALA A 20 -0.13 -17.97 -11.51
CA ALA A 20 0.76 -19.12 -11.45
C ALA A 20 1.81 -18.96 -10.32
N PRO A 21 2.16 -20.04 -9.59
CA PRO A 21 3.19 -20.03 -8.54
C PRO A 21 4.59 -20.00 -9.14
N THR A 22 4.97 -18.86 -9.72
CA THR A 22 6.28 -18.72 -10.35
C THR A 22 7.16 -17.80 -9.53
N ASN A 23 8.44 -18.18 -9.38
CA ASN A 23 9.45 -17.32 -8.78
C ASN A 23 9.95 -16.32 -9.83
N LYS A 24 9.05 -15.39 -10.24
CA LYS A 24 9.38 -14.31 -11.15
C LYS A 24 9.69 -13.04 -10.36
N PRO A 25 10.68 -12.24 -10.78
CA PRO A 25 10.90 -10.94 -10.18
C PRO A 25 9.63 -10.09 -10.32
N LEU A 26 9.39 -9.23 -9.34
CA LEU A 26 8.33 -8.23 -9.41
C LEU A 26 8.60 -7.29 -10.58
N HIS A 27 7.54 -6.86 -11.25
CA HIS A 27 7.67 -5.85 -12.30
C HIS A 27 8.27 -4.56 -11.70
N PRO A 28 9.20 -3.87 -12.38
CA PRO A 28 9.84 -2.67 -11.84
C PRO A 28 8.85 -1.59 -11.38
N GLU A 29 7.75 -1.43 -12.11
CA GLU A 29 6.66 -0.49 -11.76
C GLU A 29 6.06 -0.77 -10.37
N PHE A 30 5.93 -2.05 -10.00
CA PHE A 30 5.39 -2.41 -8.69
C PHE A 30 6.30 -1.94 -7.56
N VAL A 31 7.63 -2.04 -7.76
CA VAL A 31 8.62 -1.52 -6.81
C VAL A 31 8.56 0.00 -6.73
N THR A 32 8.38 0.68 -7.88
CA THR A 32 8.17 2.12 -7.95
C THR A 32 6.94 2.54 -7.14
N TYR A 33 5.82 1.83 -7.29
CA TYR A 33 4.58 2.16 -6.55
C TYR A 33 4.69 1.91 -5.05
N ILE A 34 5.34 0.82 -4.62
CA ILE A 34 5.63 0.62 -3.19
C ILE A 34 6.43 1.80 -2.64
N SER A 35 7.48 2.20 -3.36
CA SER A 35 8.35 3.32 -2.96
C SER A 35 7.58 4.65 -2.90
N ALA A 36 6.73 4.92 -3.90
CA ALA A 36 5.88 6.10 -3.94
C ALA A 36 4.90 6.15 -2.75
N MET A 37 4.26 5.02 -2.44
CA MET A 37 3.34 4.91 -1.31
C MET A 37 4.05 5.04 0.04
N GLN A 38 5.26 4.49 0.18
CA GLN A 38 6.10 4.67 1.37
C GLN A 38 6.53 6.13 1.55
N HIS A 39 6.89 6.81 0.46
CA HIS A 39 7.21 8.22 0.48
C HIS A 39 6.02 9.05 0.96
N ILE A 40 4.82 8.83 0.42
CA ILE A 40 3.62 9.54 0.85
C ILE A 40 3.32 9.32 2.34
N ASN A 41 3.47 8.09 2.84
CA ASN A 41 3.28 7.78 4.26
C ASN A 41 4.31 8.49 5.17
N SER A 42 5.53 8.76 4.68
CA SER A 42 6.61 9.37 5.47
C SER A 42 6.51 10.90 5.56
N LEU A 43 5.77 11.53 4.63
CA LEU A 43 5.58 12.99 4.60
C LEU A 43 5.11 13.55 5.95
N ALA A 44 5.46 14.82 6.19
CA ALA A 44 5.05 15.52 7.40
C ALA A 44 3.51 15.67 7.48
N LEU A 45 3.01 15.79 8.71
CA LEU A 45 1.57 16.03 8.93
C LEU A 45 1.13 17.31 8.21
N GLY A 46 -0.02 17.23 7.54
CA GLY A 46 -0.62 18.37 6.85
C GLY A 46 -0.05 18.67 5.45
N VAL A 47 0.94 17.91 4.96
CA VAL A 47 1.42 17.98 3.56
C VAL A 47 0.36 17.43 2.60
N ILE A 48 -0.16 16.24 2.89
CA ILE A 48 -1.27 15.63 2.16
C ILE A 48 -2.54 15.82 2.98
N ARG A 49 -3.49 16.60 2.46
CA ARG A 49 -4.79 16.88 3.12
C ARG A 49 -5.93 16.23 2.36
N THR A 50 -5.85 16.25 1.04
CA THR A 50 -6.89 15.76 0.14
C THR A 50 -6.37 14.59 -0.71
N ARG A 51 -7.31 13.84 -1.30
CA ARG A 51 -6.95 12.80 -2.30
C ARG A 51 -6.28 13.43 -3.52
N ALA A 52 -6.62 14.67 -3.85
CA ALA A 52 -5.98 15.41 -4.94
C ALA A 52 -4.51 15.72 -4.63
N ASP A 53 -4.17 16.06 -3.38
CA ASP A 53 -2.76 16.26 -2.98
C ASP A 53 -1.95 14.99 -3.16
N ALA A 54 -2.48 13.85 -2.69
CA ALA A 54 -1.83 12.56 -2.87
C ALA A 54 -1.70 12.17 -4.34
N GLY A 55 -2.72 12.46 -5.15
CA GLY A 55 -2.68 12.24 -6.59
C GLY A 55 -1.61 13.07 -7.30
N ARG A 56 -1.37 14.32 -6.85
CA ARG A 56 -0.26 15.15 -7.35
C ARG A 56 1.10 14.58 -6.96
N ALA A 57 1.26 14.15 -5.71
CA ALA A 57 2.50 13.50 -5.28
C ALA A 57 2.79 12.20 -6.06
N LEU A 58 1.75 11.42 -6.39
CA LEU A 58 1.91 10.22 -7.22
C LEU A 58 2.24 10.53 -8.69
N ALA A 59 1.96 11.73 -9.19
CA ALA A 59 2.21 12.09 -10.59
C ALA A 59 3.71 12.11 -10.95
N GLU A 60 4.59 12.24 -9.96
CA GLU A 60 6.04 12.12 -10.14
C GLU A 60 6.48 10.67 -10.41
N TYR A 61 5.68 9.69 -10.01
CA TYR A 61 6.00 8.26 -10.10
C TYR A 61 5.23 7.53 -11.20
N GLU A 62 4.01 8.00 -11.50
CA GLU A 62 3.11 7.34 -12.44
C GLU A 62 2.37 8.40 -13.28
N PRO A 63 2.62 8.49 -14.60
CA PRO A 63 1.94 9.46 -15.47
C PRO A 63 0.47 9.12 -15.76
N ASP A 64 0.06 7.84 -15.72
CA ASP A 64 -1.31 7.41 -16.00
C ASP A 64 -2.26 7.76 -14.84
N LEU A 65 -3.29 8.55 -15.16
CA LEU A 65 -4.28 8.99 -14.17
C LEU A 65 -5.08 7.82 -13.59
N SER A 66 -5.45 6.83 -14.40
CA SER A 66 -6.24 5.68 -13.98
C SER A 66 -5.47 4.83 -12.99
N ILE A 67 -4.16 4.61 -13.23
CA ILE A 67 -3.30 3.88 -12.29
C ILE A 67 -3.17 4.64 -10.97
N ARG A 68 -2.92 5.96 -11.01
CA ARG A 68 -2.89 6.77 -9.77
C ARG A 68 -4.20 6.67 -8.99
N GLN A 69 -5.34 6.79 -9.66
CA GLN A 69 -6.65 6.68 -9.02
C GLN A 69 -6.88 5.30 -8.42
N PHE A 70 -6.43 4.25 -9.09
CA PHE A 70 -6.45 2.89 -8.58
C PHE A 70 -5.59 2.76 -7.31
N LEU A 71 -4.34 3.24 -7.31
CA LEU A 71 -3.48 3.21 -6.12
C LEU A 71 -4.14 3.93 -4.93
N LEU A 72 -4.71 5.12 -5.18
CA LEU A 72 -5.38 5.93 -4.17
C LEU A 72 -6.61 5.25 -3.55
N THR A 73 -7.19 4.20 -4.15
CA THR A 73 -8.29 3.43 -3.51
C THR A 73 -7.89 2.87 -2.14
N ASN A 74 -6.58 2.65 -1.92
CA ASN A 74 -6.03 2.17 -0.66
C ASN A 74 -5.57 3.31 0.29
N LEU A 75 -5.75 4.58 -0.08
CA LEU A 75 -5.35 5.72 0.75
C LEU A 75 -6.44 6.07 1.77
N VAL A 76 -6.07 6.05 3.05
CA VAL A 76 -6.87 6.59 4.16
C VAL A 76 -6.35 7.97 4.53
N LEU A 77 -7.23 8.96 4.46
CA LEU A 77 -6.97 10.31 4.95
C LEU A 77 -7.52 10.47 6.36
N PRO A 78 -6.86 11.27 7.23
CA PRO A 78 -7.44 11.65 8.51
C PRO A 78 -8.77 12.39 8.27
N PRO A 79 -9.77 12.19 9.14
CA PRO A 79 -11.02 12.93 9.04
C PRO A 79 -10.73 14.43 9.10
N HIS A 80 -11.23 15.17 8.10
CA HIS A 80 -11.30 16.62 8.19
C HIS A 80 -12.35 16.94 9.24
N SER A 81 -11.94 17.50 10.38
CA SER A 81 -12.83 17.80 11.50
C SER A 81 -14.01 18.68 11.08
N ALA A 82 -15.15 18.06 10.78
CA ALA A 82 -16.45 18.69 10.86
C ALA A 82 -17.20 17.95 11.98
N HIS A 83 -17.23 18.59 13.16
CA HIS A 83 -17.87 18.14 14.40
C HIS A 83 -17.09 17.08 15.22
N MET A 84 -16.38 17.56 16.24
CA MET A 84 -15.87 16.73 17.35
C MET A 84 -17.01 16.50 18.35
N PRO A 85 -17.41 15.27 18.69
CA PRO A 85 -17.95 15.01 20.01
C PRO A 85 -16.77 15.02 20.99
N SER A 86 -16.83 15.93 21.96
CA SER A 86 -15.90 15.99 23.08
C SER A 86 -15.96 14.68 23.88
N VAL A 87 -15.04 13.76 23.62
CA VAL A 87 -14.66 12.71 24.58
C VAL A 87 -13.14 12.57 24.57
N SER A 88 -12.60 12.71 25.77
CA SER A 88 -11.22 12.81 26.17
C SER A 88 -10.45 11.50 26.09
N THR A 89 -10.04 11.08 24.89
CA THR A 89 -8.96 10.09 24.73
C THR A 89 -8.12 10.43 23.49
N GLY A 90 -7.05 11.21 23.67
CA GLY A 90 -5.86 11.25 22.79
C GLY A 90 -6.06 11.13 21.28
N GLY A 91 -6.96 11.90 20.66
CA GLY A 91 -7.18 11.91 19.21
C GLY A 91 -6.02 12.53 18.46
N ALA A 92 -4.93 11.78 18.29
CA ALA A 92 -3.81 12.20 17.46
C ALA A 92 -4.28 12.40 16.02
N TYR A 93 -3.99 13.57 15.43
CA TYR A 93 -4.09 13.76 13.98
C TYR A 93 -3.25 12.67 13.31
N THR A 94 -3.90 11.69 12.70
CA THR A 94 -3.20 10.59 12.05
C THR A 94 -2.67 11.05 10.70
N LYS A 95 -1.45 10.66 10.35
CA LYS A 95 -0.92 10.91 9.00
C LYS A 95 -1.75 10.14 7.96
N PRO A 96 -1.93 10.69 6.75
CA PRO A 96 -2.38 9.93 5.60
C PRO A 96 -1.58 8.64 5.48
N ARG A 97 -2.26 7.52 5.23
CA ARG A 97 -1.60 6.23 5.09
C ARG A 97 -2.24 5.35 4.05
N PHE A 98 -1.43 4.63 3.28
CA PHE A 98 -1.91 3.48 2.51
C PHE A 98 -2.17 2.29 3.44
N THR A 99 -3.28 1.59 3.23
CA THR A 99 -3.68 0.40 4.01
C THR A 99 -2.87 -0.84 3.67
N LEU A 100 -2.17 -0.83 2.54
CA LEU A 100 -1.32 -1.91 2.08
C LEU A 100 -0.14 -2.13 3.06
N PRO A 101 0.27 -3.38 3.33
CA PRO A 101 1.40 -3.69 4.20
C PRO A 101 2.73 -3.42 3.48
N LEU A 102 3.06 -2.15 3.26
CA LEU A 102 4.18 -1.74 2.40
C LEU A 102 5.54 -2.30 2.87
N ASP A 103 5.75 -2.45 4.17
CA ASP A 103 7.00 -3.00 4.71
C ASP A 103 7.19 -4.46 4.28
N LEU A 104 6.13 -5.26 4.40
CA LEU A 104 6.13 -6.66 3.96
C LEU A 104 6.33 -6.75 2.45
N LEU A 105 5.61 -5.93 1.68
CA LEU A 105 5.73 -5.90 0.22
C LEU A 105 7.15 -5.52 -0.23
N SER A 106 7.77 -4.54 0.41
CA SER A 106 9.15 -4.13 0.10
C SER A 106 10.18 -5.24 0.42
N SER A 107 9.97 -5.97 1.52
CA SER A 107 10.84 -7.08 1.93
C SER A 107 10.72 -8.33 1.05
N SER A 108 9.61 -8.47 0.32
CA SER A 108 9.33 -9.66 -0.50
C SER A 108 9.99 -9.66 -1.88
N SER A 109 10.75 -8.61 -2.23
CA SER A 109 11.46 -8.54 -3.50
C SER A 109 12.69 -9.49 -3.53
N PRO A 110 12.89 -10.32 -4.59
CA PRO A 110 13.92 -11.38 -4.61
C PRO A 110 15.38 -10.89 -4.75
N HIS A 111 15.71 -9.65 -4.39
CA HIS A 111 17.03 -9.06 -4.65
C HIS A 111 17.82 -8.58 -3.43
N ARG A 112 17.45 -8.99 -2.21
CA ARG A 112 18.32 -8.85 -1.03
C ARG A 112 19.22 -10.08 -0.82
N SER A 113 20.07 -10.34 -1.81
CA SER A 113 21.21 -11.25 -1.70
C SER A 113 22.45 -10.52 -2.21
N SER A 114 23.02 -9.65 -1.38
CA SER A 114 24.44 -9.34 -1.45
C SER A 114 24.96 -9.14 -0.03
N LEU A 115 26.03 -9.89 0.24
CA LEU A 115 26.90 -9.86 1.41
C LEU A 115 27.34 -8.44 1.78
#